data_AF-A0A1B9VPE4-F1
#
_entry.id   AF-A0A1B9VPE4-F1
#
_cell.length_a   1.000
_cell.length_b   1.000
_cell.length_c   1.000
_cell.angle_alpha   90.00
_cell.angle_beta   90.00
_cell.angle_gamma   90.00
#
_symmetry.space_group_name_H-M   'P 1'
#
loop_
_entity.id
_entity.type
_entity.pdbx_description
1 polymer ?
#
loop_
_entity_poly.entity_id
_entity_poly.type
_entity_poly.pdbx_seq_one_letter_code
_entity_poly.pdbx_strand_id
1 'polypeptide(L)'
;MLVQFSISDIANSFALTTPDFTPDHGEDMAVKARFGDRELLTGWLEEVDNSTVPDQEGTRLSGRSKAGDLVDCSAIVPGGEYHNLSLLEACVDLCKPFGIGVSALVDVGDRFDRIKIEQGEEVGQVIDRICRERGLMAWSVGAGDLVLGRPGFARAQTDLRYRYTTTGQLQSDNNIIELSAKLTKANRHSKLIMRSQGQTSDDRFRYCRRPVEASA
;
A
#
# COMPACT_ATOMS: atom_id res chain seq x y z
N MET A 1 -5.27 -6.06 -20.23
CA MET A 1 -4.46 -6.06 -18.99
C MET A 1 -4.94 -4.94 -18.10
N LEU A 2 -5.19 -5.25 -16.83
CA LEU A 2 -5.48 -4.30 -15.76
C LEU A 2 -4.29 -4.32 -14.80
N VAL A 3 -3.80 -3.15 -14.40
CA VAL A 3 -2.84 -3.00 -13.30
C VAL A 3 -3.44 -2.01 -12.31
N GLN A 4 -3.56 -2.43 -11.06
CA GLN A 4 -4.16 -1.64 -9.99
C GLN A 4 -3.07 -1.13 -9.06
N PHE A 5 -2.95 0.20 -9.01
CA PHE A 5 -2.09 0.91 -8.06
C PHE A 5 -2.95 1.50 -6.96
N SER A 6 -2.52 1.34 -5.72
CA SER A 6 -3.24 1.82 -4.55
C SER A 6 -2.25 2.45 -3.57
N ILE A 7 -2.63 3.58 -2.96
CA ILE A 7 -1.84 4.17 -1.89
C ILE A 7 -2.19 3.56 -0.53
N SER A 8 -3.34 2.91 -0.41
CA SER A 8 -3.77 2.23 0.82
C SER A 8 -3.21 0.83 0.96
N ASP A 9 -2.74 0.24 -0.15
CA ASP A 9 -2.21 -1.12 -0.18
C ASP A 9 -0.73 -1.07 -0.57
N ILE A 10 0.10 -1.78 0.20
CA ILE A 10 1.56 -1.77 -0.03
C ILE A 10 1.93 -2.52 -1.31
N ALA A 11 1.14 -3.54 -1.69
CA ALA A 11 1.34 -4.38 -2.85
C ALA A 11 0.36 -4.02 -3.98
N ASN A 12 0.90 -3.64 -5.13
CA ASN A 12 0.11 -3.43 -6.35
C ASN A 12 -0.29 -4.79 -6.95
N SER A 13 -1.38 -4.84 -7.70
CA SER A 13 -1.87 -6.07 -8.35
C SER A 13 -2.03 -5.92 -9.85
N PHE A 14 -2.01 -7.04 -10.57
CA PHE A 14 -2.30 -7.08 -11.99
C PHE A 14 -3.26 -8.23 -12.33
N ALA A 15 -3.99 -8.06 -13.43
CA ALA A 15 -4.79 -9.10 -14.04
C ALA A 15 -4.73 -8.99 -15.58
N LEU A 16 -4.59 -10.11 -16.26
CA LEU A 16 -4.58 -10.22 -17.72
C LEU A 16 -5.34 -11.45 -18.15
N THR A 17 -6.10 -11.35 -19.24
CA THR A 17 -6.66 -12.52 -19.93
C THR A 17 -5.90 -12.70 -21.24
N THR A 18 -5.48 -13.93 -21.53
CA THR A 18 -4.74 -14.30 -22.74
C THR A 18 -5.29 -15.60 -23.32
N PRO A 19 -5.50 -15.70 -24.64
CA PRO A 19 -6.15 -16.86 -25.25
C PRO A 19 -5.33 -18.15 -25.08
N ASP A 20 -3.99 -18.07 -25.19
CA ASP A 20 -3.11 -19.24 -25.16
C ASP A 20 -2.01 -19.03 -24.11
N PHE A 21 -2.27 -19.50 -22.88
CA PHE A 21 -1.23 -19.55 -21.84
C PHE A 21 -1.32 -20.84 -21.06
N THR A 22 -0.21 -21.57 -21.01
CA THR A 22 -0.07 -22.77 -20.19
C THR A 22 1.18 -22.57 -19.33
N PRO A 23 1.03 -22.41 -18.01
CA PRO A 23 2.17 -22.25 -17.12
C PRO A 23 2.93 -23.57 -17.00
N ASP A 24 4.26 -23.48 -16.90
CA ASP A 24 5.06 -24.61 -16.46
C ASP A 24 4.75 -24.88 -14.98
N HIS A 25 4.40 -26.12 -14.64
CA HIS A 25 3.89 -26.50 -13.31
C HIS A 25 4.93 -26.52 -12.17
N GLY A 26 6.13 -25.96 -12.38
CA GLY A 26 7.28 -26.25 -11.52
C GLY A 26 7.98 -25.06 -10.86
N GLU A 27 7.85 -23.84 -11.36
CA GLU A 27 8.67 -22.70 -10.91
C GLU A 27 7.84 -21.43 -10.68
N ASP A 28 8.30 -20.62 -9.73
CA ASP A 28 7.77 -19.29 -9.47
C ASP A 28 7.93 -18.43 -10.73
N MET A 29 6.82 -18.01 -11.31
CA MET A 29 6.83 -17.22 -12.53
C MET A 29 6.96 -15.73 -12.19
N ALA A 30 8.18 -15.20 -12.29
CA ALA A 30 8.42 -13.77 -12.17
C ALA A 30 7.77 -13.01 -13.33
N VAL A 31 7.07 -11.91 -13.01
CA VAL A 31 6.32 -11.08 -13.96
C VAL A 31 6.85 -9.66 -13.99
N LYS A 32 6.96 -9.10 -15.20
CA LYS A 32 7.20 -7.68 -15.44
C LYS A 32 6.14 -7.13 -16.40
N ALA A 33 5.25 -6.29 -15.90
CA ALA A 33 4.27 -5.57 -16.70
C ALA A 33 4.85 -4.23 -17.18
N ARG A 34 4.73 -3.94 -18.48
CA ARG A 34 5.26 -2.73 -19.11
C ARG A 34 4.22 -2.09 -20.02
N PHE A 35 4.33 -0.77 -20.18
CA PHE A 35 3.62 -0.01 -21.20
C PHE A 35 4.61 0.85 -21.97
N GLY A 36 4.87 0.48 -23.24
CA GLY A 36 6.03 0.97 -23.96
C GLY A 36 7.32 0.64 -23.20
N ASP A 37 8.18 1.65 -23.00
CA ASP A 37 9.43 1.50 -22.25
C ASP A 37 9.27 1.65 -20.74
N ARG A 38 8.06 1.98 -20.26
CA ARG A 38 7.80 2.21 -18.83
C ARG A 38 7.43 0.91 -18.13
N GLU A 39 8.19 0.57 -17.10
CA GLU A 39 7.84 -0.50 -16.17
C GLU A 39 6.71 -0.06 -15.24
N LEU A 40 5.63 -0.84 -15.25
CA LEU A 40 4.43 -0.60 -14.44
C LEU A 40 4.44 -1.42 -13.17
N LEU A 41 4.83 -2.69 -13.23
CA LEU A 41 4.82 -3.59 -12.10
C LEU A 41 5.85 -4.71 -12.30
N THR A 42 6.59 -5.02 -11.25
CA THR A 42 7.46 -6.20 -11.16
C THR A 42 7.06 -7.02 -9.93
N GLY A 43 6.88 -8.32 -10.12
CA GLY A 43 6.39 -9.22 -9.06
C GLY A 43 6.22 -10.66 -9.53
N TRP A 44 5.17 -11.32 -9.05
CA TRP A 44 4.95 -12.76 -9.21
C TRP A 44 3.57 -13.05 -9.78
N LEU A 45 3.48 -14.08 -10.61
CA LEU A 45 2.20 -14.70 -10.98
C LEU A 45 1.71 -15.57 -9.82
N GLU A 46 0.50 -15.32 -9.34
CA GLU A 46 -0.07 -16.03 -8.17
C GLU A 46 -1.20 -16.96 -8.56
N GLU A 47 -2.00 -16.58 -9.57
CA GLU A 47 -3.18 -17.35 -9.98
C GLU A 47 -3.25 -17.47 -11.50
N VAL A 48 -3.51 -18.70 -11.94
CA VAL A 48 -3.83 -19.05 -13.33
C VAL A 48 -5.21 -19.72 -13.33
N ASP A 49 -6.19 -18.98 -13.81
CA ASP A 49 -7.58 -19.43 -13.91
C ASP A 49 -7.88 -19.81 -15.37
N ASN A 50 -8.07 -21.12 -15.57
CA ASN A 50 -8.42 -21.75 -16.85
C ASN A 50 -9.92 -22.08 -16.94
N SER A 51 -10.78 -21.42 -16.16
CA SER A 51 -12.21 -21.67 -16.18
C SER A 51 -12.77 -21.50 -17.59
N THR A 52 -13.43 -22.57 -18.08
CA THR A 52 -14.12 -22.57 -19.36
C THR A 52 -15.54 -22.04 -19.14
N VAL A 53 -15.71 -20.72 -19.24
CA VAL A 53 -17.03 -20.08 -19.17
C VAL A 53 -17.55 -19.91 -20.61
N PRO A 54 -18.83 -20.21 -20.90
CA PRO A 54 -19.43 -19.84 -22.18
C PRO A 54 -19.20 -18.33 -22.44
N ASP A 55 -18.70 -17.98 -23.62
CA ASP A 55 -18.38 -16.60 -24.06
C ASP A 55 -17.18 -15.91 -23.39
N GLN A 56 -16.38 -16.59 -22.55
CA GLN A 56 -15.05 -16.10 -22.15
C GLN A 56 -13.97 -17.04 -22.66
N GLU A 57 -13.32 -16.63 -23.75
CA GLU A 57 -12.14 -17.32 -24.27
C GLU A 57 -10.87 -16.77 -23.60
N GLY A 58 -10.05 -17.69 -23.09
CA GLY A 58 -8.70 -17.43 -22.62
C GLY A 58 -8.47 -17.71 -21.13
N THR A 59 -7.19 -17.79 -20.79
CA THR A 59 -6.67 -17.99 -19.44
C THR A 59 -6.52 -16.65 -18.75
N ARG A 60 -7.05 -16.56 -17.53
CA ARG A 60 -6.88 -15.39 -16.67
C ARG A 60 -5.67 -15.58 -15.76
N LEU A 61 -4.77 -14.60 -15.81
CA LEU A 61 -3.55 -14.51 -15.05
C LEU A 61 -3.67 -13.37 -14.06
N SER A 62 -3.33 -13.59 -12.81
CA SER A 62 -3.25 -12.52 -11.82
C SER A 62 -2.16 -12.74 -10.79
N GLY A 63 -1.76 -11.64 -10.16
CA GLY A 63 -0.73 -11.68 -9.12
C GLY A 63 -0.42 -10.29 -8.58
N ARG A 64 0.62 -10.22 -7.76
CA ARG A 64 1.03 -9.01 -7.04
C ARG A 64 2.45 -8.59 -7.38
N SER A 65 2.76 -7.33 -7.11
CA SER A 65 4.13 -6.82 -7.08
C SER A 65 4.96 -7.58 -6.03
N LYS A 66 6.30 -7.48 -6.09
CA LYS A 66 7.20 -8.04 -5.07
C LYS A 66 6.80 -7.72 -3.62
N ALA A 67 6.21 -6.55 -3.38
CA ALA A 67 5.72 -6.17 -2.06
C ALA A 67 4.59 -7.07 -1.52
N GLY A 68 4.03 -7.99 -2.33
CA GLY A 68 3.13 -9.05 -1.86
C GLY A 68 3.78 -9.94 -0.80
N ASP A 69 5.08 -10.22 -0.92
CA ASP A 69 5.82 -11.01 0.06
C ASP A 69 5.84 -10.34 1.44
N LEU A 70 5.83 -9.00 1.48
CA LEU A 70 5.79 -8.25 2.75
C LEU A 70 4.43 -8.34 3.43
N VAL A 71 3.37 -8.58 2.67
CA VAL A 71 2.01 -8.79 3.20
C VAL A 71 1.87 -10.22 3.72
N ASP A 72 2.51 -11.19 3.08
CA ASP A 72 2.29 -12.60 3.42
C ASP A 72 3.27 -13.11 4.49
N CYS A 73 4.49 -12.55 4.54
CA CYS A 73 5.56 -13.05 5.40
C CYS A 73 5.66 -12.29 6.72
N SER A 74 5.92 -13.04 7.79
CA SER A 74 6.17 -12.49 9.12
C SER A 74 7.51 -11.75 9.19
N ALA A 75 7.54 -10.67 9.97
CA ALA A 75 8.75 -9.94 10.30
C ALA A 75 9.63 -10.75 11.27
N ILE A 76 10.88 -10.99 10.87
CA ILE A 76 11.87 -11.71 11.67
C ILE A 76 12.99 -10.74 12.04
N VAL A 77 13.05 -10.37 13.31
CA VAL A 77 14.08 -9.49 13.86
C VAL A 77 14.79 -10.21 15.01
N PRO A 78 16.12 -10.34 15.00
CA PRO A 78 16.86 -10.93 16.10
C PRO A 78 16.55 -10.21 17.42
N GLY A 79 16.10 -10.96 18.44
CA GLY A 79 15.69 -10.40 19.73
C GLY A 79 14.27 -9.81 19.76
N GLY A 80 13.56 -9.76 18.64
CA GLY A 80 12.16 -9.32 18.55
C GLY A 80 11.95 -7.81 18.62
N GLU A 81 13.01 -7.01 18.68
CA GLU A 81 12.91 -5.56 18.69
C GLU A 81 14.15 -4.88 18.08
N TYR A 82 13.93 -3.70 17.49
CA TYR A 82 14.98 -2.78 17.10
C TYR A 82 15.16 -1.70 18.18
N HIS A 83 16.39 -1.20 18.31
CA HIS A 83 16.73 -0.09 19.21
C HIS A 83 17.46 1.02 18.48
N ASN A 84 17.05 2.26 18.71
CA ASN A 84 17.70 3.45 18.17
C ASN A 84 17.91 3.38 16.63
N LEU A 85 16.88 2.99 15.88
CA LEU A 85 16.88 3.01 14.40
C LEU A 85 15.94 4.10 13.89
N SER A 86 16.31 4.74 12.78
CA SER A 86 15.39 5.55 11.99
C SER A 86 14.36 4.68 11.28
N LEU A 87 13.24 5.28 10.87
CA LEU A 87 12.21 4.61 10.07
C LEU A 87 12.80 3.97 8.80
N LEU A 88 13.64 4.72 8.07
CA LEU A 88 14.22 4.24 6.82
C LEU A 88 15.16 3.04 7.06
N GLU A 89 16.03 3.11 8.07
CA GLU A 89 16.92 2.00 8.42
C GLU A 89 16.12 0.74 8.78
N ALA A 90 15.06 0.87 9.57
CA ALA A 90 14.21 -0.26 9.96
C ALA A 90 13.50 -0.89 8.74
N CYS A 91 12.90 -0.08 7.87
CA CYS A 91 12.26 -0.57 6.66
C CYS A 91 13.26 -1.24 5.71
N VAL A 92 14.47 -0.69 5.55
CA VAL A 92 15.52 -1.31 4.72
C VAL A 92 15.91 -2.68 5.26
N ASP A 93 16.09 -2.82 6.58
CA ASP A 93 16.46 -4.10 7.19
C ASP A 93 15.33 -5.14 7.04
N LEU A 94 14.08 -4.75 7.29
CA LEU A 94 12.90 -5.60 7.13
C LEU A 94 12.69 -6.06 5.68
N CYS A 95 12.96 -5.22 4.70
CA CYS A 95 12.77 -5.54 3.28
C CYS A 95 13.96 -6.29 2.65
N LYS A 96 15.11 -6.33 3.32
CA LYS A 96 16.34 -6.95 2.83
C LYS A 96 16.21 -8.42 2.45
N PRO A 97 15.52 -9.29 3.21
CA PRO A 97 15.36 -10.71 2.85
C PRO A 97 14.60 -10.92 1.54
N PHE A 98 13.75 -9.96 1.16
CA PHE A 98 12.89 -10.01 -0.03
C PHE A 98 13.53 -9.35 -1.26
N GLY A 99 14.73 -8.76 -1.12
CA GLY A 99 15.40 -8.03 -2.19
C GLY A 99 14.61 -6.79 -2.66
N ILE A 100 13.86 -6.17 -1.74
CA ILE A 100 13.06 -4.96 -1.99
C ILE A 100 13.85 -3.75 -1.49
N GLY A 101 14.15 -2.81 -2.38
CA GLY A 101 14.76 -1.53 -2.03
C GLY A 101 13.76 -0.62 -1.31
N VAL A 102 14.24 0.22 -0.41
CA VAL A 102 13.41 1.23 0.27
C VAL A 102 14.06 2.59 0.13
N SER A 103 13.26 3.59 -0.25
CA SER A 103 13.69 4.99 -0.32
C SER A 103 12.66 5.92 0.31
N ALA A 104 13.08 7.12 0.70
CA ALA A 104 12.20 8.13 1.28
C ALA A 104 12.15 9.38 0.40
N LEU A 105 10.95 9.88 0.11
CA LEU A 105 10.74 11.13 -0.65
C LEU A 105 10.79 12.38 0.23
N VAL A 106 10.69 12.19 1.54
CA VAL A 106 10.62 13.24 2.55
C VAL A 106 11.44 12.84 3.75
N ASP A 107 11.71 13.80 4.64
CA ASP A 107 12.33 13.51 5.92
C ASP A 107 11.49 12.50 6.74
N VAL A 108 12.16 11.48 7.26
CA VAL A 108 11.55 10.38 8.01
C VAL A 108 11.46 10.66 9.51
N GLY A 109 12.01 11.79 9.96
CA GLY A 109 11.98 12.26 11.34
C GLY A 109 12.96 11.51 12.25
N ASP A 110 12.77 11.70 13.55
CA ASP A 110 13.69 11.19 14.57
C ASP A 110 13.71 9.66 14.65
N ARG A 111 14.83 9.14 15.18
CA ARG A 111 15.02 7.71 15.46
C ARG A 111 13.98 7.22 16.47
N PHE A 112 13.61 5.94 16.36
CA PHE A 112 12.82 5.26 17.37
C PHE A 112 13.72 4.76 18.48
N ASP A 113 13.38 5.05 19.73
CA ASP A 113 14.06 4.45 20.88
C ASP A 113 13.95 2.92 20.84
N ARG A 114 12.74 2.43 20.50
CA ARG A 114 12.44 1.01 20.37
C ARG A 114 11.33 0.76 19.36
N ILE A 115 11.50 -0.23 18.49
CA ILE A 115 10.45 -0.79 17.64
C ILE A 115 10.29 -2.25 18.03
N LYS A 116 9.20 -2.56 18.74
CA LYS A 116 8.87 -3.96 19.08
C LYS A 116 8.17 -4.61 17.89
N ILE A 117 8.52 -5.87 17.63
CA ILE A 117 7.85 -6.73 16.66
C ILE A 117 6.99 -7.74 17.43
N GLU A 118 5.72 -7.82 17.10
CA GLU A 118 4.83 -8.82 17.70
C GLU A 118 5.02 -10.18 17.02
N GLN A 119 4.79 -11.27 17.77
CA GLN A 119 4.98 -12.61 17.23
C GLN A 119 3.98 -12.89 16.11
N GLY A 120 4.49 -13.17 14.90
CA GLY A 120 3.68 -13.41 13.72
C GLY A 120 3.18 -12.13 13.02
N GLU A 121 3.62 -10.94 13.45
CA GLU A 121 3.33 -9.69 12.75
C GLU A 121 3.92 -9.73 11.33
N GLU A 122 3.13 -9.40 10.31
CA GLU A 122 3.59 -9.33 8.92
C GLU A 122 4.52 -8.13 8.73
N VAL A 123 5.47 -8.24 7.80
CA VAL A 123 6.43 -7.15 7.53
C VAL A 123 5.71 -5.86 7.14
N GLY A 124 4.70 -5.96 6.28
CA GLY A 124 3.87 -4.84 5.85
C GLY A 124 3.11 -4.18 7.00
N GLN A 125 2.66 -4.96 7.99
CA GLN A 125 1.97 -4.45 9.18
C GLN A 125 2.92 -3.66 10.07
N VAL A 126 4.14 -4.18 10.30
CA VAL A 126 5.18 -3.46 11.03
C VAL A 126 5.47 -2.13 10.34
N ILE A 127 5.71 -2.14 9.03
CA ILE A 127 6.02 -0.95 8.23
C ILE A 127 4.88 0.07 8.30
N ASP A 128 3.62 -0.34 8.10
CA ASP A 128 2.46 0.56 8.17
C ASP A 128 2.35 1.22 9.55
N ARG A 129 2.52 0.44 10.62
CA ARG A 129 2.47 0.94 11.99
C ARG A 129 3.54 2.00 12.27
N ILE A 130 4.81 1.71 11.97
CA ILE A 130 5.90 2.66 12.23
C ILE A 130 5.87 3.87 11.28
N CYS A 131 5.36 3.73 10.06
CA CYS A 131 5.10 4.84 9.16
C CYS A 131 4.03 5.77 9.74
N ARG A 132 2.92 5.22 10.25
CA ARG A 132 1.84 6.00 10.87
C ARG A 132 2.29 6.78 12.10
N GLU A 133 3.19 6.23 12.91
CA GLU A 133 3.79 6.93 14.05
C GLU A 133 4.58 8.18 13.63
N ARG A 134 5.03 8.26 12.37
CA ARG A 134 5.71 9.42 11.77
C ARG A 134 4.81 10.24 10.82
N GLY A 135 3.53 9.86 10.70
CA GLY A 135 2.60 10.47 9.75
C GLY A 135 3.04 10.28 8.29
N LEU A 136 3.61 9.12 8.00
CA LEU A 136 4.09 8.70 6.68
C LEU A 136 3.29 7.48 6.20
N MET A 137 3.43 7.18 4.92
CA MET A 137 2.86 6.01 4.25
C MET A 137 3.97 5.32 3.45
N ALA A 138 3.81 4.01 3.22
CA ALA A 138 4.68 3.22 2.36
C ALA A 138 3.85 2.64 1.20
N TRP A 139 4.34 2.75 -0.02
CA TRP A 139 3.70 2.16 -1.20
C TRP A 139 4.74 1.66 -2.20
N SER A 140 4.39 0.60 -2.95
CA SER A 140 5.29 0.05 -3.96
C SER A 140 5.29 0.86 -5.25
N VAL A 141 6.45 0.93 -5.90
CA VAL A 141 6.64 1.53 -7.23
C VAL A 141 6.81 0.45 -8.29
N GLY A 142 6.78 0.84 -9.57
CA GLY A 142 6.76 -0.13 -10.68
C GLY A 142 7.93 -1.12 -10.73
N ALA A 143 9.10 -0.77 -10.19
CA ALA A 143 10.26 -1.66 -10.07
C ALA A 143 10.10 -2.78 -9.02
N GLY A 144 9.05 -2.71 -8.19
CA GLY A 144 8.83 -3.59 -7.05
C GLY A 144 9.52 -3.14 -5.76
N ASP A 145 10.14 -1.96 -5.76
CA ASP A 145 10.70 -1.32 -4.56
C ASP A 145 9.62 -0.55 -3.77
N LEU A 146 9.95 -0.19 -2.53
CA LEU A 146 9.10 0.62 -1.64
C LEU A 146 9.57 2.07 -1.57
N VAL A 147 8.58 2.96 -1.49
CA VAL A 147 8.79 4.38 -1.27
C VAL A 147 8.03 4.83 -0.03
N LEU A 148 8.72 5.56 0.84
CA LEU A 148 8.17 6.20 2.04
C LEU A 148 7.88 7.67 1.75
N GLY A 149 6.69 8.13 2.10
CA GLY A 149 6.35 9.53 1.92
C GLY A 149 4.99 9.94 2.44
N ARG A 150 4.50 11.07 1.93
CA ARG A 150 3.15 11.58 2.19
C ARG A 150 2.44 11.82 0.87
N PRO A 151 1.10 11.76 0.84
CA PRO A 151 0.35 12.31 -0.27
C PRO A 151 0.79 13.76 -0.51
N GLY A 152 1.37 14.01 -1.67
CA GLY A 152 1.85 15.34 -2.05
C GLY A 152 0.72 16.24 -2.53
N PHE A 153 1.00 17.55 -2.62
CA PHE A 153 0.13 18.53 -3.27
C PHE A 153 0.44 18.72 -4.76
N ALA A 154 1.33 17.88 -5.31
CA ALA A 154 1.65 17.89 -6.72
C ALA A 154 0.38 17.63 -7.53
N ARG A 155 0.06 18.53 -8.45
CA ARG A 155 -1.10 18.38 -9.32
C ARG A 155 -0.70 17.57 -10.55
N ALA A 156 -1.59 16.69 -10.97
CA ALA A 156 -1.48 16.10 -12.31
C ALA A 156 -1.46 17.21 -13.36
N GLN A 157 -0.71 17.01 -14.44
CA GLN A 157 -0.60 18.00 -15.52
C GLN A 157 -1.92 18.17 -16.29
N THR A 158 -2.79 17.17 -16.23
CA THR A 158 -4.07 17.14 -16.94
C THR A 158 -5.23 17.23 -15.96
N ASP A 159 -6.20 18.08 -16.27
CA ASP A 159 -7.46 18.23 -15.58
C ASP A 159 -8.52 17.24 -16.09
N LEU A 160 -9.34 16.71 -15.19
CA LEU A 160 -10.50 15.90 -15.55
C LEU A 160 -11.69 16.81 -15.86
N ARG A 161 -12.23 16.71 -17.07
CA ARG A 161 -13.29 17.55 -17.64
C ARG A 161 -14.50 16.67 -17.91
N TYR A 162 -15.58 16.92 -17.16
CA TYR A 162 -16.90 16.32 -17.37
C TYR A 162 -17.80 17.34 -18.05
N ARG A 163 -17.94 17.24 -19.38
CA ARG A 163 -18.68 18.23 -20.19
C ARG A 163 -19.64 17.56 -21.17
N TYR A 164 -20.92 17.74 -20.90
CA TYR A 164 -22.01 17.43 -21.83
C TYR A 164 -22.66 18.73 -22.29
N THR A 165 -23.20 18.72 -23.49
CA THR A 165 -24.07 19.78 -24.00
C THR A 165 -25.42 19.76 -23.28
N THR A 166 -26.20 20.84 -23.38
CA THR A 166 -27.58 20.89 -22.84
C THR A 166 -28.48 19.79 -23.40
N THR A 167 -28.16 19.27 -24.59
CA THR A 167 -28.85 18.17 -25.27
C THR A 167 -28.30 16.77 -24.91
N GLY A 168 -27.32 16.68 -24.00
CA GLY A 168 -26.77 15.41 -23.51
C GLY A 168 -25.69 14.79 -24.40
N GLN A 169 -25.19 15.50 -25.41
CA GLN A 169 -24.06 15.04 -26.24
C GLN A 169 -22.71 15.39 -25.61
N LEU A 170 -21.71 14.51 -25.75
CA LEU A 170 -20.33 14.72 -25.31
C LEU A 170 -19.71 15.93 -26.04
N GLN A 171 -19.06 16.82 -25.30
CA GLN A 171 -18.26 17.89 -25.89
C GLN A 171 -16.87 17.38 -26.29
N SER A 172 -16.25 17.99 -27.29
CA SER A 172 -14.94 17.56 -27.83
C SER A 172 -13.78 17.68 -26.83
N ASP A 173 -13.96 18.44 -25.75
CA ASP A 173 -12.98 18.66 -24.70
C ASP A 173 -13.21 17.80 -23.44
N ASN A 174 -14.18 16.89 -23.48
CA ASN A 174 -14.46 15.94 -22.40
C ASN A 174 -13.46 14.77 -22.42
N ASN A 175 -12.83 14.48 -21.27
CA ASN A 175 -11.90 13.36 -21.11
C ASN A 175 -12.36 12.33 -20.06
N ILE A 176 -13.56 12.49 -19.49
CA ILE A 176 -14.17 11.51 -18.58
C ILE A 176 -15.12 10.61 -19.38
N ILE A 177 -14.89 9.30 -19.34
CA ILE A 177 -15.78 8.30 -19.96
C ILE A 177 -16.92 7.95 -19.01
N GLU A 178 -16.59 7.67 -17.75
CA GLU A 178 -17.55 7.33 -16.69
C GLU A 178 -17.11 8.02 -15.39
N LEU A 179 -18.08 8.57 -14.66
CA LEU A 179 -17.88 9.16 -13.34
C LEU A 179 -18.92 8.58 -12.38
N SER A 180 -18.45 7.87 -11.37
CA SER A 180 -19.29 7.40 -10.26
C SER A 180 -18.87 8.11 -8.97
N ALA A 181 -19.86 8.48 -8.15
CA ALA A 181 -19.62 9.13 -6.87
C ALA A 181 -20.48 8.47 -5.78
N LYS A 182 -19.84 8.05 -4.69
CA LYS A 182 -20.50 7.50 -3.51
C LYS A 182 -20.20 8.38 -2.30
N LEU A 183 -21.19 9.16 -1.88
CA LEU A 183 -21.10 10.02 -0.71
C LEU A 183 -21.78 9.32 0.47
N THR A 184 -21.00 8.88 1.45
CA THR A 184 -21.52 8.20 2.66
C THR A 184 -21.21 9.01 3.92
N LYS A 185 -22.13 8.97 4.88
CA LYS A 185 -21.94 9.48 6.25
C LYS A 185 -21.67 8.35 7.25
N ALA A 186 -21.49 7.11 6.77
CA ALA A 186 -21.06 6.00 7.61
C ALA A 186 -19.68 6.29 8.23
N ASN A 187 -19.45 5.86 9.47
CA ASN A 187 -18.24 6.14 10.26
C ASN A 187 -17.91 7.64 10.42
N ARG A 188 -18.86 8.55 10.15
CA ARG A 188 -18.74 9.98 10.46
C ARG A 188 -19.28 10.23 11.86
N HIS A 189 -18.40 10.65 12.75
CA HIS A 189 -18.74 10.95 14.14
C HIS A 189 -18.64 12.44 14.42
N SER A 190 -19.50 12.97 15.29
CA SER A 190 -19.43 14.38 15.73
C SER A 190 -18.37 14.59 16.82
N LYS A 191 -18.05 13.55 17.61
CA LYS A 191 -17.01 13.56 18.64
C LYS A 191 -16.28 12.22 18.65
N LEU A 192 -14.95 12.26 18.68
CA LEU A 192 -14.07 11.11 18.88
C LEU A 192 -13.39 11.28 20.24
N ILE A 193 -13.58 10.33 21.15
CA ILE A 193 -12.96 10.34 22.48
C ILE A 193 -11.91 9.24 22.52
N MET A 194 -10.64 9.62 22.46
CA MET A 194 -9.52 8.68 22.60
C MET A 194 -9.06 8.61 24.05
N ARG A 195 -8.76 7.41 24.51
CA ARG A 195 -8.17 7.16 25.84
C ARG A 195 -6.88 6.38 25.65
N SER A 196 -5.83 6.81 26.35
CA SER A 196 -4.59 6.07 26.49
C SER A 196 -4.32 5.84 27.98
N GLN A 197 -3.58 4.78 28.29
CA GLN A 197 -3.01 4.57 29.62
C GLN A 197 -1.51 4.79 29.52
N GLY A 198 -0.96 5.62 30.41
CA GLY A 198 0.48 5.80 30.49
C GLY A 198 1.16 4.62 31.17
N GLN A 199 2.43 4.39 30.86
CA GLN A 199 3.25 3.41 31.56
C GLN A 199 3.45 3.89 33.01
N THR A 200 3.02 3.09 33.98
CA THR A 200 3.16 3.41 35.41
C THR A 200 4.58 3.10 35.85
N SER A 201 5.35 4.13 36.16
CA SER A 201 6.51 4.01 37.06
C SER A 201 6.03 4.21 38.50
N ASP A 202 6.56 3.43 39.45
CA ASP A 202 6.15 3.47 40.87
C ASP A 202 6.18 4.88 41.51
N ASP A 203 6.91 5.83 40.90
CA ASP A 203 7.01 7.23 41.36
C ASP A 203 5.79 8.13 41.06
N ARG A 204 4.75 7.67 40.34
CA ARG A 204 3.66 8.55 39.83
C ARG A 204 2.22 8.13 40.17
N PHE A 205 1.97 7.77 41.43
CA PHE A 205 0.63 7.32 41.86
C PHE A 205 -0.50 8.39 41.84
N ARG A 206 -0.23 9.68 41.57
CA ARG A 206 -1.24 10.76 41.76
C ARG A 206 -1.81 11.45 40.51
N TYR A 207 -1.43 11.14 39.27
CA TYR A 207 -1.84 11.99 38.12
C TYR A 207 -2.42 11.31 36.86
N CYS A 208 -2.58 9.99 36.81
CA CYS A 208 -2.76 9.26 35.54
C CYS A 208 -4.19 9.21 34.95
N ARG A 209 -5.08 10.20 35.19
CA ARG A 209 -6.46 10.17 34.66
C ARG A 209 -6.96 11.51 34.12
N ARG A 210 -6.32 12.06 33.08
CA ARG A 210 -6.94 13.12 32.26
C ARG A 210 -7.16 12.62 30.83
N PRO A 211 -8.40 12.60 30.32
CA PRO A 211 -8.64 12.38 28.91
C PRO A 211 -8.06 13.55 28.10
N VAL A 212 -7.39 13.23 27.00
CA VAL A 212 -6.97 14.23 26.01
C VAL A 212 -8.16 14.46 25.09
N GLU A 213 -8.84 15.59 25.26
CA GLU A 213 -9.88 16.02 24.31
C GLU A 213 -9.19 16.72 23.14
N ALA A 214 -9.20 16.10 21.97
CA ALA A 214 -8.90 16.80 20.72
C ALA A 214 -10.21 17.40 20.19
N SER A 215 -10.33 18.73 20.22
CA SER A 215 -11.41 19.45 19.55
C SER A 215 -11.05 19.67 18.09
N ALA A 216 -12.01 19.43 17.19
CA ALA A 216 -11.93 19.78 15.78
C ALA A 216 -12.04 21.30 15.56
#